data_AF-A0A842V9T1-F1
#
_entry.id   AF-A0A842V9T1-F1
#
_cell.length_a   1.000
_cell.length_b   1.000
_cell.length_c   1.000
_cell.angle_alpha   90.00
_cell.angle_beta   90.00
_cell.angle_gamma   90.00
#
_symmetry.space_group_name_H-M   'P 1'
#
loop_
_entity.id
_entity.type
_entity.pdbx_description
1 polymer ?
#
loop_
_entity_poly.entity_id
_entity_poly.type
_entity_poly.pdbx_seq_one_letter_code
_entity_poly.pdbx_strand_id
1 'polypeptide(L)' 'MAKSATVRALMEPNKKENVSKILKRLGMNHSEAINIFYSLIEEYEGLPFDLRIPKPRQEVMEHLDASIEKNRRLGELLAK' A
#
# COMPACT_ATOMS: atom_id res chain seq x y z
N MET A 1 -27.32 17.34 20.33
CA MET A 1 -26.13 17.26 19.47
C MET A 1 -26.31 16.10 18.52
N ALA A 2 -26.00 16.24 17.23
CA ALA A 2 -26.09 15.12 16.30
C ALA A 2 -25.06 14.06 16.69
N LYS A 3 -25.50 12.81 16.89
CA LYS A 3 -24.62 11.70 17.30
C LYS A 3 -23.75 11.15 16.17
N SER A 4 -23.89 11.68 14.95
CA SER A 4 -23.23 11.18 13.75
C SER A 4 -23.02 12.28 12.72
N ALA A 5 -21.91 12.20 11.99
CA ALA A 5 -21.60 13.01 10.82
C ALA A 5 -21.33 12.10 9.61
N THR A 6 -21.62 12.59 8.41
CA THR A 6 -21.45 11.83 7.15
C THR A 6 -20.19 12.27 6.43
N VAL A 7 -19.31 11.32 6.08
CA VAL A 7 -18.16 11.55 5.21
C VAL A 7 -18.53 11.15 3.77
N ARG A 8 -18.31 12.06 2.80
CA ARG A 8 -18.50 11.79 1.37
C ARG A 8 -17.19 12.08 0.64
N ALA A 9 -16.72 11.11 -0.14
CA ALA A 9 -15.51 11.24 -0.94
C ALA A 9 -15.76 10.72 -2.36
N LEU A 10 -15.35 11.50 -3.36
CA LEU A 10 -15.36 11.08 -4.75
C LEU A 10 -14.22 10.09 -4.98
N MET A 11 -14.50 9.00 -5.69
CA MET A 11 -13.50 7.98 -6.00
C MET A 11 -13.82 7.25 -7.29
N GLU A 12 -12.76 6.77 -7.95
CA GLU A 12 -12.88 5.89 -9.11
C GLU A 12 -13.66 4.61 -8.76
N PRO A 13 -14.67 4.21 -9.57
CA PRO A 13 -15.47 3.01 -9.30
C PRO A 13 -14.62 1.75 -9.16
N ASN A 14 -13.63 1.58 -10.04
CA ASN A 14 -12.72 0.43 -10.01
C ASN A 14 -11.88 0.38 -8.73
N LYS A 15 -11.44 1.55 -8.24
CA LYS A 15 -10.70 1.65 -6.98
C LYS A 15 -11.58 1.24 -5.80
N LYS A 16 -12.83 1.72 -5.77
CA LYS A 16 -13.81 1.36 -4.73
C LYS A 16 -14.08 -0.14 -4.69
N GLU A 17 -14.26 -0.75 -5.85
CA GLU A 17 -14.55 -2.19 -6.00
C GLU A 17 -13.34 -3.04 -5.56
N ASN A 18 -12.13 -2.67 -6.00
CA ASN A 18 -10.91 -3.38 -5.61
C ASN A 18 -10.68 -3.34 -4.09
N VAL A 19 -10.83 -2.16 -3.47
CA VAL A 19 -10.71 -2.02 -2.03
C VAL A 19 -11.81 -2.80 -1.30
N SER A 20 -13.04 -2.84 -1.83
CA SER A 20 -14.14 -3.65 -1.28
C SER A 20 -13.77 -5.12 -1.12
N LYS A 21 -13.12 -5.70 -2.13
CA LYS A 21 -12.69 -7.10 -2.08
C LYS A 21 -11.63 -7.33 -0.99
N ILE A 22 -10.74 -6.37 -0.78
CA ILE A 22 -9.71 -6.43 0.27
C ILE A 22 -10.36 -6.33 1.65
N LEU A 23 -11.19 -5.31 1.87
CA LEU A 23 -11.86 -5.07 3.16
C LEU A 23 -12.78 -6.24 3.55
N LYS A 24 -13.50 -6.84 2.59
CA LYS A 24 -14.30 -8.05 2.82
C LYS A 24 -13.47 -9.22 3.35
N ARG A 25 -12.25 -9.42 2.82
CA ARG A 25 -11.34 -10.47 3.33
C ARG A 25 -10.85 -10.18 4.74
N LEU A 26 -10.80 -8.90 5.12
CA LEU A 26 -10.48 -8.44 6.47
C LEU A 26 -11.71 -8.39 7.40
N GLY A 27 -12.90 -8.76 6.91
CA GLY A 27 -14.13 -8.76 7.70
C GLY A 27 -14.74 -7.38 7.96
N MET A 28 -14.43 -6.39 7.13
CA MET A 28 -14.85 -5.00 7.33
C MET A 28 -15.43 -4.35 6.07
N ASN A 29 -16.17 -3.27 6.26
CA ASN A 29 -16.69 -2.41 5.20
C ASN A 29 -15.92 -1.07 5.11
N HIS A 30 -16.23 -0.27 4.08
CA HIS A 30 -15.55 1.02 3.84
C HIS A 30 -15.73 2.00 5.00
N SER A 31 -16.92 2.07 5.59
CA SER A 31 -17.20 3.00 6.68
C SER A 31 -16.37 2.66 7.93
N GLU A 32 -16.25 1.37 8.26
CA GLU A 32 -15.40 0.90 9.37
C GLU A 32 -13.94 1.24 9.12
N ALA A 33 -13.43 0.97 7.92
CA ALA A 33 -12.05 1.30 7.55
C ALA A 33 -11.78 2.81 7.60
N ILE A 34 -12.74 3.65 7.17
CA ILE A 34 -12.64 5.11 7.25
C ILE A 34 -12.65 5.56 8.71
N ASN A 35 -13.53 5.03 9.55
CA ASN A 35 -13.56 5.39 10.97
C ASN A 35 -12.25 5.03 11.67
N ILE A 36 -11.69 3.84 11.43
CA ILE A 36 -10.38 3.44 11.97
C ILE A 36 -9.29 4.42 11.50
N PHE A 37 -9.28 4.79 10.22
CA PHE A 37 -8.32 5.75 9.69
C PHE A 37 -8.41 7.11 10.38
N TYR A 38 -9.61 7.62 10.63
CA TYR A 38 -9.83 8.87 11.37
C TYR A 38 -9.39 8.76 12.83
N SER A 39 -9.68 7.65 13.52
CA SER A 39 -9.22 7.40 14.88
C SER A 39 -7.69 7.38 14.96
N LEU A 40 -7.01 6.82 13.96
CA LEU A 40 -5.54 6.85 13.93
C LEU A 40 -5.01 8.26 13.68
N ILE A 41 -5.71 9.08 12.88
CA ILE A 41 -5.30 10.49 12.70
C ILE A 41 -5.39 11.26 14.01
N GLU A 42 -6.48 11.05 14.75
CA GLU A 42 -6.70 11.67 16.06
C GLU A 42 -5.64 11.21 17.08
N GLU A 43 -5.36 9.91 17.15
CA GLU A 43 -4.39 9.32 18.09
C GLU A 43 -2.95 9.83 17.86
N TYR A 44 -2.52 9.94 16.60
CA TYR A 44 -1.14 10.28 16.26
C TYR A 44 -0.92 11.77 15.94
N GLU A 45 -1.96 12.61 16.08
CA GLU A 45 -1.94 14.02 15.68
C GLU A 45 -1.35 14.25 14.27
N GLY A 46 -1.62 13.31 13.36
CA GLY A 46 -0.92 13.22 12.08
C GLY A 46 -1.44 12.09 11.20
N LEU A 47 -0.81 11.86 10.04
CA LEU A 47 -1.20 10.72 9.21
C LEU A 47 -0.63 9.42 9.78
N PRO A 48 -1.39 8.31 9.75
CA PRO A 48 -0.96 7.03 10.31
C PRO A 48 0.06 6.28 9.42
N PHE A 49 0.67 7.01 8.49
CA PHE A 49 1.73 6.56 7.62
C PHE A 49 2.57 7.76 7.21
N ASP A 50 3.81 7.49 6.84
CA ASP A 50 4.73 8.54 6.44
C ASP A 50 4.45 9.04 5.02
N LEU A 51 4.42 10.36 4.84
CA LEU A 51 4.24 11.01 3.54
C LEU A 51 5.57 11.09 2.80
N ARG A 52 5.94 10.00 2.13
CA ARG A 52 7.15 9.95 1.29
C ARG A 52 6.80 9.51 -0.12
N ILE A 53 7.55 10.00 -1.09
CA ILE A 53 7.54 9.45 -2.45
C ILE A 53 8.08 8.02 -2.35
N PRO A 54 7.33 7.00 -2.80
CA PRO A 54 7.80 5.62 -2.74
C PRO A 54 9.11 5.48 -3.52
N LYS A 55 10.15 5.06 -2.82
CA LYS A 55 11.41 4.63 -3.43
C LYS A 55 11.51 3.11 -3.31
N PRO A 56 12.11 2.41 -4.30
CA PRO A 56 12.44 1.01 -4.15
C PRO A 56 13.22 0.80 -2.85
N ARG A 57 12.89 -0.26 -2.10
CA ARG A 57 13.69 -0.61 -0.92
C ARG A 57 15.11 -0.90 -1.39
N GLN A 58 16.09 -0.37 -0.67
CA GLN A 58 17.50 -0.54 -1.03
C GLN A 58 17.89 -2.01 -1.11
N GLU A 59 17.41 -2.83 -0.17
CA GLU A 59 17.54 -4.29 -0.18
C GLU A 59 17.02 -4.92 -1.49
N VAL A 60 15.88 -4.44 -2.01
CA VAL A 60 15.30 -4.96 -3.26
C VAL A 60 16.19 -4.60 -4.46
N MET A 61 16.79 -3.41 -4.46
CA MET A 61 17.75 -3.01 -5.49
C MET A 61 19.02 -3.86 -5.43
N GLU A 62 19.57 -4.07 -4.24
CA GLU A 62 20.77 -4.91 -4.03
C GLU A 62 20.54 -6.35 -4.48
N HIS A 63 19.38 -6.94 -4.15
CA HIS A 63 19.01 -8.27 -4.62
C HIS A 63 18.83 -8.34 -6.14
N LEU A 64 18.29 -7.29 -6.75
CA LEU A 64 18.13 -7.21 -8.20
C LEU A 64 19.48 -7.13 -8.89
N ASP A 65 20.38 -6.27 -8.41
CA ASP A 65 21.74 -6.11 -8.95
C ASP A 65 22.53 -7.41 -8.85
N ALA A 66 22.46 -8.10 -7.69
CA ALA A 66 23.09 -9.40 -7.50
C ALA A 66 22.54 -10.48 -8.45
N SER A 67 21.23 -10.46 -8.70
CA SER A 67 20.57 -11.41 -9.61
C SER A 67 20.97 -11.15 -11.07
N ILE A 68 21.05 -9.88 -11.48
CA ILE A 68 21.51 -9.48 -12.82
C ILE A 68 22.95 -9.92 -13.05
N GLU A 69 23.84 -9.68 -12.08
CA GLU A 69 25.25 -10.07 -12.17
C GLU A 69 25.42 -11.59 -12.27
N LYS A 70 24.65 -12.35 -11.47
CA LYS A 70 24.67 -13.82 -11.54
C LYS A 70 24.22 -14.31 -12.92
N ASN A 71 23.15 -13.76 -13.47
CA ASN A 71 22.65 -14.13 -14.80
C ASN A 71 23.64 -13.79 -15.91
N ARG A 72 24.33 -12.64 -15.82
CA ARG A 72 25.39 -12.25 -16.75
C ARG A 72 26.53 -13.27 -16.74
N ARG A 73 27.02 -13.64 -15.56
CA ARG A 73 28.09 -14.66 -15.41
C ARG A 73 27.68 -16.02 -15.97
N LEU A 74 26.43 -16.44 -15.74
CA LEU A 74 25.91 -17.68 -16.32
C LEU A 74 25.87 -17.63 -17.85
N GLY A 75 25.44 -16.50 -18.43
CA GLY A 75 25.47 -16.30 -19.88
C GLY A 75 26.89 -16.38 -20.47
N GLU A 76 27.88 -15.78 -19.81
CA GLU A 76 29.30 -15.85 -20.22
C GLU A 76 29.86 -17.28 -20.15
N LEU A 77 29.46 -18.07 -19.15
CA LEU A 77 29.90 -19.47 -19.01
C LEU A 77 29.27 -20.39 -20.05
N LEU A 78 28.01 -20.15 -20.42
CA LEU A 78 27.28 -20.96 -21.41
C LEU A 78 27.63 -20.62 -22.86
N ALA A 79 28.34 -19.51 -23.10
CA ALA A 79 28.78 -19.07 -24.42
C ALA A 79 30.16 -19.64 -24.85
N LYS A 80 30.80 -20.46 -24.00
CA LYS A 80 32.03 -21.22 -24.29
C LYS A 80 31.72 -22.67 -24.59
#